data_AF-A0A382VW65-F1
#
_entry.id   AF-A0A382VW65-F1
#
_cell.length_a   1.000
_cell.length_b   1.000
_cell.length_c   1.000
_cell.angle_alpha   90.00
_cell.angle_beta   90.00
_cell.angle_gamma   90.00
#
_symmetry.space_group_name_H-M   'P 1'
#
loop_
_entity.id
_entity.type
_entity.pdbx_description
1 polymer ?
#
loop_
_entity_poly.entity_id
_entity_poly.type
_entity_poly.pdbx_seq_one_letter_code
_entity_poly.pdbx_strand_id
1 'polypeptide(L)'
;GFSRNRPMLVFSEAGAVAEARPLPQVFSGLACVSGNIFRDEVTATTIVEQVTKLTGHANGKTGTGSKVSQTSNGVLIHELGHIFGMLHDTRDPRNVMMRGYDGLGKIFDPKTAKDRPVRFSLAHARMAAATRFFSEFFDEKDTKPPSIHRFKLTSPAKAGQRTVEFSLQMTDDGGLGPMVALQRGGGQIDALVGEADFGGSKKVFKTMRFTCPRPLVAGQPLVYVMNLIDLNGNLAQAVTNSKVLP
;
A
#
# COMPACT_ATOMS: atom_id res chain seq x y z
N GLY A 1 -6.15 22.90 -20.56
CA GLY A 1 -6.23 22.29 -19.22
C GLY A 1 -5.93 20.82 -19.34
N PHE A 2 -4.81 20.36 -18.79
CA PHE A 2 -4.43 18.94 -18.83
C PHE A 2 -4.62 18.31 -17.46
N SER A 3 -5.16 17.10 -17.45
CA SER A 3 -5.45 16.21 -16.34
C SER A 3 -4.19 15.73 -15.58
N ARG A 4 -3.33 16.65 -15.14
CA ARG A 4 -2.08 16.31 -14.46
C ARG A 4 -2.28 15.83 -13.01
N ASN A 5 -3.48 15.96 -12.45
CA ASN A 5 -3.68 15.95 -11.00
C ASN A 5 -4.86 15.06 -10.53
N ARG A 6 -5.14 13.94 -11.21
CA ARG A 6 -6.18 12.98 -10.76
C ARG A 6 -5.59 11.59 -10.56
N PRO A 7 -6.09 10.79 -9.61
CA PRO A 7 -5.69 9.40 -9.50
C PRO A 7 -6.16 8.72 -10.78
N MET A 8 -5.26 8.00 -11.43
CA MET A 8 -5.53 7.38 -12.71
C MET A 8 -5.55 5.87 -12.53
N LEU A 9 -6.71 5.28 -12.81
CA LEU A 9 -6.85 3.84 -12.99
C LEU A 9 -6.74 3.57 -14.49
N VAL A 10 -5.62 2.98 -14.91
CA VAL A 10 -5.39 2.61 -16.31
C VAL A 10 -5.73 1.14 -16.48
N PHE A 11 -6.58 0.86 -17.47
CA PHE A 11 -6.89 -0.51 -17.89
C PHE A 11 -6.00 -0.87 -19.07
N SER A 12 -5.15 -1.89 -18.92
CA SER A 12 -4.30 -2.38 -20.00
C SER A 12 -4.82 -3.73 -20.52
N GLU A 13 -4.91 -3.88 -21.84
CA GLU A 13 -5.23 -5.17 -22.48
C GLU A 13 -4.05 -6.14 -22.42
N ALA A 14 -2.83 -5.62 -22.48
CA ALA A 14 -1.60 -6.38 -22.20
C ALA A 14 -1.35 -6.35 -20.70
N GLY A 15 -1.26 -7.51 -20.04
CA GLY A 15 -1.10 -7.67 -18.58
C GLY A 15 0.22 -7.16 -18.00
N ALA A 16 0.54 -5.88 -18.20
CA ALA A 16 1.69 -5.20 -17.63
C ALA A 16 1.23 -4.41 -16.40
N VAL A 17 1.55 -4.94 -15.22
CA VAL A 17 1.55 -4.19 -13.97
C VAL A 17 2.78 -3.28 -14.01
N ALA A 18 2.59 -2.03 -14.44
CA ALA A 18 3.59 -1.00 -14.30
C ALA A 18 3.29 -0.26 -13.00
N GLU A 19 4.07 -0.53 -11.95
CA GLU A 19 4.09 0.31 -10.76
C GLU A 19 4.62 1.69 -11.16
N ALA A 20 3.69 2.57 -11.47
CA ALA A 20 4.04 3.92 -11.79
C ALA A 20 4.34 4.67 -10.50
N ARG A 21 5.35 5.53 -10.56
CA ARG A 21 5.74 6.45 -9.49
C ARG A 21 5.20 7.83 -9.82
N PRO A 22 3.89 8.10 -9.74
CA PRO A 22 3.40 9.45 -9.93
C PRO A 22 4.02 10.34 -8.84
N LEU A 23 4.28 11.60 -9.19
CA LEU A 23 4.71 12.59 -8.20
C LEU A 23 3.66 12.66 -7.08
N PRO A 24 4.03 12.50 -5.80
CA PRO A 24 3.09 12.56 -4.69
C PRO A 24 2.44 13.94 -4.66
N GLN A 25 1.13 13.96 -4.85
CA GLN A 25 0.24 15.11 -4.75
C GLN A 25 -1.08 14.66 -4.12
N VAL A 26 -1.84 15.65 -3.65
CA VAL A 26 -3.13 15.53 -2.95
C VAL A 26 -4.11 14.50 -3.52
N PHE A 27 -4.11 14.32 -4.85
CA PHE A 27 -4.96 13.37 -5.57
C PHE A 27 -4.15 12.49 -6.54
N SER A 28 -2.88 12.21 -6.27
CA SER A 28 -2.06 11.41 -7.19
C SER A 28 -2.02 9.95 -6.77
N GLY A 29 -2.17 9.07 -7.74
CA GLY A 29 -1.97 7.64 -7.63
C GLY A 29 -2.16 7.04 -9.01
N LEU A 30 -1.40 6.00 -9.37
CA LEU A 30 -1.58 5.32 -10.64
C LEU A 30 -1.64 3.83 -10.36
N ALA A 31 -2.81 3.27 -10.65
CA ALA A 31 -3.12 1.86 -10.60
C ALA A 31 -3.27 1.37 -12.04
N CYS A 32 -2.53 0.32 -12.40
CA CYS A 32 -2.64 -0.31 -13.71
C CYS A 32 -3.25 -1.70 -13.52
N VAL A 33 -4.49 -1.89 -13.95
CA VAL A 33 -5.19 -3.18 -13.87
C VAL A 33 -5.49 -3.71 -15.27
N SER A 34 -5.68 -5.01 -15.41
CA SER A 34 -6.09 -5.57 -16.70
C SER A 34 -7.56 -5.28 -16.97
N GLY A 35 -7.91 -4.89 -18.20
CA GLY A 35 -9.31 -4.79 -18.65
C GLY A 35 -10.10 -6.10 -18.53
N ASN A 36 -9.41 -7.24 -18.40
CA ASN A 36 -10.02 -8.54 -18.12
C ASN A 36 -10.80 -8.60 -16.81
N ILE A 37 -10.63 -7.62 -15.93
CA ILE A 37 -11.44 -7.50 -14.72
C ILE A 37 -12.92 -7.25 -15.00
N PHE A 38 -13.28 -6.76 -16.19
CA PHE A 38 -14.67 -6.44 -16.53
C PHE A 38 -15.47 -7.61 -17.11
N ARG A 39 -14.85 -8.78 -17.28
CA ARG A 39 -15.53 -9.95 -17.85
C ARG A 39 -16.62 -10.45 -16.91
N ASP A 40 -17.65 -11.06 -17.48
CA ASP A 40 -18.77 -11.63 -16.74
C ASP A 40 -18.34 -12.67 -15.71
N GLU A 41 -17.20 -13.35 -15.86
CA GLU A 41 -16.71 -14.28 -14.82
C GLU A 41 -16.24 -13.55 -13.55
N VAL A 42 -15.88 -12.27 -13.65
CA VAL A 42 -15.28 -11.46 -12.59
C VAL A 42 -16.31 -10.52 -11.96
N THR A 43 -17.11 -9.84 -12.78
CA THR A 43 -18.08 -8.82 -12.37
C THR A 43 -19.52 -9.34 -12.36
N ALA A 44 -20.38 -8.62 -11.65
CA ALA A 44 -21.83 -8.82 -11.62
C ALA A 44 -22.54 -7.47 -11.61
N THR A 45 -23.83 -7.49 -11.96
CA THR A 45 -24.68 -6.29 -11.94
C THR A 45 -25.30 -6.05 -10.58
N THR A 46 -25.28 -7.04 -9.68
CA THR A 46 -25.79 -6.93 -8.31
C THR A 46 -24.76 -7.37 -7.26
N ILE A 47 -24.86 -6.82 -6.05
CA ILE A 47 -24.00 -7.19 -4.92
C ILE A 47 -24.15 -8.69 -4.57
N VAL A 48 -25.39 -9.21 -4.61
CA VAL A 48 -25.68 -10.62 -4.28
C VAL A 48 -24.99 -11.55 -5.27
N GLU A 49 -25.07 -11.27 -6.55
CA GLU A 49 -24.36 -12.04 -7.58
C GLU A 49 -22.85 -11.91 -7.45
N GLN A 50 -22.33 -10.71 -7.13
CA GLN A 50 -20.90 -10.50 -6.93
C GLN A 50 -20.39 -11.35 -5.77
N VAL A 51 -21.08 -11.35 -4.62
CA VAL A 51 -20.76 -12.19 -3.47
C VAL A 51 -20.84 -13.68 -3.84
N THR A 52 -21.82 -14.06 -4.65
CA THR A 52 -21.94 -15.44 -5.14
C THR A 52 -20.74 -15.85 -5.99
N LYS A 53 -20.26 -14.98 -6.90
CA LYS A 53 -19.05 -15.22 -7.69
C LYS A 53 -17.81 -15.33 -6.81
N LEU A 54 -17.65 -14.43 -5.84
CA LEU A 54 -16.52 -14.45 -4.92
C LEU A 54 -16.49 -15.72 -4.06
N THR A 55 -17.64 -16.21 -3.61
CA THR A 55 -17.72 -17.37 -2.71
C THR A 55 -17.85 -18.71 -3.43
N GLY A 56 -18.23 -18.71 -4.72
CA GLY A 56 -18.40 -19.93 -5.51
C GLY A 56 -19.70 -20.70 -5.22
N HIS A 57 -20.67 -20.11 -4.51
CA HIS A 57 -21.94 -20.76 -4.17
C HIS A 57 -22.97 -20.79 -5.32
N ALA A 58 -22.61 -20.39 -6.54
CA ALA A 58 -23.50 -20.52 -7.69
C ALA A 58 -23.67 -21.99 -8.08
N ASN A 59 -24.84 -22.56 -7.76
CA ASN A 59 -25.47 -23.75 -8.34
C ASN A 59 -24.64 -24.47 -9.44
N GLY A 60 -23.67 -25.30 -9.03
CA GLY A 60 -23.05 -26.30 -9.89
C GLY A 60 -21.98 -25.86 -10.89
N LYS A 61 -21.39 -24.65 -10.80
CA LYS A 61 -20.23 -24.26 -11.66
C LYS A 61 -18.92 -24.17 -10.89
N THR A 62 -17.87 -24.65 -11.55
CA THR A 62 -16.55 -25.06 -11.06
C THR A 62 -15.80 -24.00 -10.23
N GLY A 63 -15.08 -24.45 -9.18
CA GLY A 63 -14.24 -23.60 -8.30
C GLY A 63 -13.14 -22.78 -8.99
N THR A 64 -12.97 -22.93 -10.30
CA THR A 64 -12.09 -22.11 -11.15
C THR A 64 -12.63 -20.70 -11.37
N GLY A 65 -13.94 -20.51 -11.57
CA GLY A 65 -14.54 -19.19 -11.82
C GLY A 65 -14.49 -18.28 -10.59
N SER A 66 -14.78 -18.83 -9.40
CA SER A 66 -14.64 -18.10 -8.14
C SER A 66 -13.20 -17.67 -7.87
N LYS A 67 -12.23 -18.53 -8.16
CA LYS A 67 -10.81 -18.19 -8.01
C LYS A 67 -10.40 -17.02 -8.90
N VAL A 68 -10.84 -17.02 -10.16
CA VAL A 68 -10.59 -15.91 -11.10
C VAL A 68 -11.24 -14.62 -10.59
N SER A 69 -12.51 -14.67 -10.19
CA SER A 69 -13.21 -13.50 -9.64
C SER A 69 -12.52 -12.95 -8.38
N GLN A 70 -12.11 -13.81 -7.45
CA GLN A 70 -11.39 -13.42 -6.23
C GLN A 70 -10.05 -12.76 -6.54
N THR A 71 -9.18 -13.41 -7.34
CA THR A 71 -7.88 -12.84 -7.66
C THR A 71 -8.01 -11.52 -8.42
N SER A 72 -8.92 -11.42 -9.41
CA SER A 72 -9.09 -10.19 -10.19
C SER A 72 -9.64 -9.01 -9.38
N ASN A 73 -10.70 -9.21 -8.60
CA ASN A 73 -11.19 -8.17 -7.67
C ASN A 73 -10.13 -7.84 -6.61
N GLY A 74 -9.37 -8.85 -6.20
CA GLY A 74 -8.26 -8.74 -5.28
C GLY A 74 -7.16 -7.80 -5.72
N VAL A 75 -6.70 -7.99 -6.94
CA VAL A 75 -5.72 -7.12 -7.60
C VAL A 75 -6.28 -5.71 -7.70
N LEU A 76 -7.55 -5.50 -8.05
CA LEU A 76 -8.11 -4.15 -8.07
C LEU A 76 -8.07 -3.47 -6.70
N ILE A 77 -8.45 -4.15 -5.62
CA ILE A 77 -8.38 -3.59 -4.27
C ILE A 77 -6.92 -3.30 -3.88
N HIS A 78 -5.98 -4.17 -4.26
CA HIS A 78 -4.53 -3.97 -4.06
C HIS A 78 -4.03 -2.70 -4.77
N GLU A 79 -4.34 -2.55 -6.05
CA GLU A 79 -3.93 -1.37 -6.82
C GLU A 79 -4.61 -0.08 -6.34
N LEU A 80 -5.88 -0.15 -5.90
CA LEU A 80 -6.53 0.98 -5.20
C LEU A 80 -5.79 1.33 -3.90
N GLY A 81 -5.26 0.34 -3.18
CA GLY A 81 -4.39 0.57 -2.03
C GLY A 81 -3.17 1.44 -2.37
N HIS A 82 -2.52 1.21 -3.52
CA HIS A 82 -1.42 2.05 -3.99
C HIS A 82 -1.85 3.49 -4.28
N ILE A 83 -3.07 3.71 -4.78
CA ILE A 83 -3.63 5.07 -4.91
C ILE A 83 -3.75 5.75 -3.53
N PHE A 84 -4.06 5.00 -2.48
CA PHE A 84 -4.13 5.49 -1.10
C PHE A 84 -2.78 5.59 -0.40
N GLY A 85 -1.67 5.53 -1.15
CA GLY A 85 -0.31 5.63 -0.62
C GLY A 85 0.14 4.39 0.15
N MET A 86 -0.58 3.26 0.07
CA MET A 86 -0.17 2.01 0.69
C MET A 86 0.98 1.38 -0.10
N LEU A 87 1.89 0.71 0.62
CA LEU A 87 3.04 0.01 0.05
C LEU A 87 2.86 -1.50 0.23
N HIS A 88 3.68 -2.33 -0.42
CA HIS A 88 3.59 -3.78 -0.21
C HIS A 88 3.83 -4.17 1.26
N ASP A 89 2.96 -5.00 1.84
CA ASP A 89 3.08 -5.47 3.23
C ASP A 89 3.09 -6.99 3.32
N THR A 90 4.30 -7.53 3.27
CA THR A 90 4.61 -8.96 3.31
C THR A 90 4.65 -9.56 4.72
N ARG A 91 4.37 -8.77 5.77
CA ARG A 91 4.49 -9.21 7.17
C ARG A 91 3.44 -10.25 7.55
N ASP A 92 2.31 -10.26 6.86
CA ASP A 92 1.23 -11.25 7.04
C ASP A 92 0.68 -11.67 5.67
N PRO A 93 0.60 -12.98 5.37
CA PRO A 93 0.06 -13.46 4.08
C PRO A 93 -1.40 -13.08 3.84
N ARG A 94 -2.16 -12.72 4.89
CA ARG A 94 -3.55 -12.25 4.79
C ARG A 94 -3.67 -10.79 4.35
N ASN A 95 -2.56 -10.07 4.24
CA ASN A 95 -2.58 -8.66 3.85
C ASN A 95 -2.92 -8.50 2.36
N VAL A 96 -3.92 -7.67 2.07
CA VAL A 96 -4.32 -7.33 0.68
C VAL A 96 -3.17 -6.69 -0.09
N MET A 97 -2.34 -5.87 0.58
CA MET A 97 -1.14 -5.28 -0.02
C MET A 97 0.02 -6.29 -0.23
N MET A 98 -0.30 -7.58 -0.33
CA MET A 98 0.63 -8.64 -0.76
C MET A 98 -0.12 -9.70 -1.56
N ARG A 99 -0.68 -10.73 -0.90
CA ARG A 99 -1.43 -11.83 -1.54
C ARG A 99 -2.68 -12.24 -0.77
N GLY A 100 -3.03 -11.50 0.28
CA GLY A 100 -4.22 -11.79 1.08
C GLY A 100 -5.50 -11.79 0.25
N TYR A 101 -5.50 -11.07 -0.86
CA TYR A 101 -6.65 -10.99 -1.74
C TYR A 101 -7.05 -12.30 -2.43
N ASP A 102 -6.17 -13.32 -2.47
CA ASP A 102 -6.52 -14.65 -3.00
C ASP A 102 -7.62 -15.35 -2.18
N GLY A 103 -7.92 -14.85 -0.98
CA GLY A 103 -8.96 -15.36 -0.10
C GLY A 103 -10.22 -14.49 0.00
N LEU A 104 -10.44 -13.52 -0.89
CA LEU A 104 -11.50 -12.50 -0.74
C LEU A 104 -12.89 -13.09 -0.45
N GLY A 105 -13.27 -14.20 -1.08
CA GLY A 105 -14.56 -14.84 -0.85
C GLY A 105 -14.77 -15.29 0.60
N LYS A 106 -13.68 -15.59 1.32
CA LYS A 106 -13.73 -16.05 2.71
C LYS A 106 -14.19 -14.97 3.69
N ILE A 107 -14.19 -13.69 3.31
CA ILE A 107 -14.75 -12.63 4.16
C ILE A 107 -16.29 -12.67 4.21
N PHE A 108 -16.92 -13.35 3.25
CA PHE A 108 -18.38 -13.48 3.16
C PHE A 108 -18.89 -14.82 3.69
N ASP A 109 -18.01 -15.75 4.05
CA ASP A 109 -18.38 -17.00 4.71
C ASP A 109 -18.41 -16.80 6.24
N PRO A 110 -19.57 -16.93 6.91
CA PRO A 110 -19.69 -16.74 8.36
C PRO A 110 -18.74 -17.62 9.18
N LYS A 111 -18.32 -18.78 8.66
CA LYS A 111 -17.42 -19.69 9.37
C LYS A 111 -15.99 -19.18 9.41
N THR A 112 -15.52 -18.56 8.32
CA THR A 112 -14.13 -18.13 8.15
C THR A 112 -13.93 -16.63 8.36
N ALA A 113 -14.97 -15.81 8.20
CA ALA A 113 -14.93 -14.35 8.36
C ALA A 113 -14.36 -13.90 9.73
N LYS A 114 -14.69 -14.61 10.81
CA LYS A 114 -14.22 -14.31 12.17
C LYS A 114 -12.68 -14.33 12.30
N ASP A 115 -12.00 -15.11 11.46
CA ASP A 115 -10.54 -15.26 11.49
C ASP A 115 -9.81 -14.17 10.69
N ARG A 116 -10.58 -13.25 10.09
CA ARG A 116 -10.11 -12.15 9.23
C ARG A 116 -9.13 -12.67 8.16
N PRO A 117 -9.60 -13.58 7.28
CA PRO A 117 -8.75 -14.31 6.34
C PRO A 117 -8.11 -13.39 5.28
N VAL A 118 -8.70 -12.21 5.09
CA VAL A 118 -8.20 -11.12 4.25
C VAL A 118 -8.29 -9.83 5.04
N ARG A 119 -7.24 -9.00 5.03
CA ARG A 119 -7.21 -7.75 5.79
C ARG A 119 -6.25 -6.72 5.21
N PHE A 120 -6.43 -5.46 5.61
CA PHE A 120 -5.35 -4.49 5.64
C PHE A 120 -4.63 -4.58 6.99
N SER A 121 -3.33 -4.30 7.02
CA SER A 121 -2.60 -4.12 8.27
C SER A 121 -3.03 -2.84 8.96
N LEU A 122 -2.71 -2.70 10.26
CA LEU A 122 -3.10 -1.51 11.01
C LEU A 122 -2.51 -0.22 10.41
N ALA A 123 -1.27 -0.24 9.93
CA ALA A 123 -0.69 0.92 9.27
C ALA A 123 -1.41 1.29 7.98
N HIS A 124 -1.78 0.32 7.15
CA HIS A 124 -2.56 0.60 5.95
C HIS A 124 -3.99 1.06 6.25
N ALA A 125 -4.61 0.54 7.30
CA ALA A 125 -5.90 1.05 7.75
C ALA A 125 -5.81 2.52 8.20
N ARG A 126 -4.73 2.90 8.90
CA ARG A 126 -4.46 4.31 9.26
C ARG A 126 -4.22 5.17 8.02
N MET A 127 -3.42 4.69 7.06
CA MET A 127 -3.19 5.39 5.79
C MET A 127 -4.53 5.64 5.07
N ALA A 128 -5.38 4.62 4.94
CA ALA A 128 -6.72 4.75 4.34
C ALA A 128 -7.55 5.83 5.05
N ALA A 129 -7.63 5.76 6.38
CA ALA A 129 -8.42 6.69 7.20
C ALA A 129 -7.96 8.15 7.07
N ALA A 130 -6.66 8.37 6.83
CA ALA A 130 -6.13 9.71 6.62
C ALA A 130 -6.35 10.24 5.19
N THR A 131 -6.68 9.39 4.21
CA THR A 131 -6.90 9.85 2.83
C THR A 131 -8.14 10.71 2.71
N ARG A 132 -8.15 11.65 1.75
CA ARG A 132 -9.33 12.45 1.41
C ARG A 132 -10.53 11.65 0.90
N PHE A 133 -10.34 10.39 0.52
CA PHE A 133 -11.40 9.53 0.01
C PHE A 133 -12.22 8.88 1.14
N PHE A 134 -11.61 8.68 2.31
CA PHE A 134 -12.24 8.02 3.46
C PHE A 134 -12.28 8.86 4.73
N SER A 135 -11.57 9.97 4.79
CA SER A 135 -11.63 10.87 5.94
C SER A 135 -13.04 11.48 6.05
N GLU A 136 -13.60 11.46 7.26
CA GLU A 136 -14.88 12.10 7.57
C GLU A 136 -14.81 13.64 7.48
N PHE A 137 -13.60 14.20 7.58
CA PHE A 137 -13.33 15.63 7.55
C PHE A 137 -12.12 15.92 6.68
N PHE A 138 -12.24 16.88 5.77
CA PHE A 138 -11.09 17.41 5.03
C PHE A 138 -11.28 18.91 4.77
N ASP A 139 -10.19 19.66 4.83
CA ASP A 139 -10.12 21.06 4.44
C ASP A 139 -9.69 21.16 2.97
N GLU A 140 -10.61 21.59 2.11
CA GLU A 140 -10.35 21.82 0.69
C GLU A 140 -9.26 22.87 0.42
N LYS A 141 -9.04 23.80 1.36
CA LYS A 141 -8.10 24.91 1.20
C LYS A 141 -6.67 24.49 1.46
N ASP A 142 -6.48 23.56 2.37
CA ASP A 142 -5.17 22.97 2.54
C ASP A 142 -4.88 22.06 1.34
N THR A 143 -3.75 22.30 0.70
CA THR A 143 -3.29 21.62 -0.51
C THR A 143 -1.79 21.34 -0.44
N LYS A 144 -1.19 21.57 0.73
CA LYS A 144 0.26 21.49 0.91
C LYS A 144 0.58 20.12 1.49
N PRO A 145 1.39 19.30 0.81
CA PRO A 145 1.84 18.04 1.39
C PRO A 145 2.83 18.29 2.54
N PRO A 146 2.97 17.32 3.45
CA PRO A 146 3.95 17.40 4.52
C PRO A 146 5.38 17.46 3.95
N SER A 147 6.25 18.20 4.63
CA SER A 147 7.66 18.35 4.23
C SER A 147 8.54 17.31 4.90
N ILE A 148 9.24 16.50 4.10
CA ILE A 148 10.23 15.52 4.59
C ILE A 148 11.63 16.10 4.39
N HIS A 149 12.21 16.63 5.47
CA HIS A 149 13.55 17.25 5.46
C HIS A 149 14.68 16.21 5.57
N ARG A 150 14.40 15.08 6.25
CA ARG A 150 15.37 13.99 6.42
C ARG A 150 14.68 12.65 6.46
N PHE A 151 15.15 11.76 5.58
CA PHE A 151 14.89 10.33 5.59
C PHE A 151 16.18 9.61 5.19
N LYS A 152 17.00 9.24 6.18
CA LYS A 152 18.34 8.69 5.93
C LYS A 152 18.71 7.68 7.02
N LEU A 153 19.44 6.63 6.64
CA LEU A 153 20.03 5.73 7.63
C LEU A 153 20.97 6.51 8.57
N THR A 154 20.93 6.22 9.86
CA THR A 154 21.84 6.82 10.86
C THR A 154 23.27 6.31 10.69
N SER A 155 23.42 5.07 10.24
CA SER A 155 24.68 4.42 9.89
C SER A 155 24.49 3.50 8.69
N PRO A 156 25.54 3.23 7.89
CA PRO A 156 25.48 2.24 6.82
C PRO A 156 24.98 0.88 7.33
N ALA A 157 24.11 0.23 6.55
CA ALA A 157 23.66 -1.12 6.84
C ALA A 157 24.79 -2.12 6.64
N LYS A 158 24.87 -3.15 7.48
CA LYS A 158 25.88 -4.22 7.44
C LYS A 158 25.25 -5.58 7.17
N ALA A 159 26.04 -6.49 6.60
CA ALA A 159 25.58 -7.85 6.35
C ALA A 159 25.14 -8.53 7.65
N GLY A 160 24.12 -9.40 7.56
CA GLY A 160 23.54 -10.09 8.70
C GLY A 160 22.59 -9.26 9.57
N GLN A 161 22.59 -7.92 9.43
CA GLN A 161 21.62 -7.08 10.14
C GLN A 161 20.20 -7.37 9.67
N ARG A 162 19.26 -7.42 10.61
CA ARG A 162 17.81 -7.42 10.33
C ARG A 162 17.15 -6.11 10.66
N THR A 163 17.84 -5.21 11.34
CA THR A 163 17.28 -3.92 11.73
C THR A 163 18.25 -2.82 11.44
N VAL A 164 17.72 -1.72 10.92
CA VAL A 164 18.45 -0.52 10.56
C VAL A 164 17.76 0.68 11.20
N GLU A 165 18.51 1.73 11.48
CA GLU A 165 18.00 2.93 12.10
C GLU A 165 17.96 4.08 11.10
N PHE A 166 16.88 4.85 11.15
CA PHE A 166 16.61 5.99 10.30
C PHE A 166 16.48 7.26 11.12
N SER A 167 17.21 8.29 10.72
CA SER A 167 16.99 9.65 11.19
C SER A 167 15.88 10.28 10.36
N LEU A 168 14.81 10.69 11.04
CA LEU A 168 13.64 11.31 10.44
C LEU A 168 13.54 12.78 10.88
N GLN A 169 13.30 13.67 9.92
CA GLN A 169 12.95 15.05 10.16
C GLN A 169 11.84 15.45 9.19
N MET A 170 10.69 15.85 9.71
CA MET A 170 9.52 16.17 8.92
C MET A 170 8.65 17.21 9.62
N THR A 171 7.90 17.98 8.83
CA THR A 171 7.00 19.03 9.33
C THR A 171 5.74 19.11 8.50
N ASP A 172 4.66 19.55 9.12
CA ASP A 172 3.42 19.90 8.45
C ASP A 172 2.69 21.03 9.18
N ASP A 173 1.94 21.85 8.44
CA ASP A 173 1.20 23.00 8.98
C ASP A 173 -0.07 22.55 9.72
N GLY A 174 -0.79 21.55 9.17
CA GLY A 174 -2.03 20.98 9.69
C GLY A 174 -1.81 19.85 10.70
N GLY A 175 -0.68 19.14 10.59
CA GLY A 175 -0.26 18.08 11.48
C GLY A 175 0.07 16.78 10.74
N LEU A 176 1.10 16.07 11.19
CA LEU A 176 1.55 14.83 10.58
C LEU A 176 0.67 13.66 11.01
N GLY A 177 0.28 12.82 10.05
CA GLY A 177 -0.54 11.62 10.28
C GLY A 177 0.29 10.33 10.18
N PRO A 178 -0.24 9.29 9.50
CA PRO A 178 0.43 8.00 9.38
C PRO A 178 1.60 8.02 8.39
N MET A 179 2.57 7.15 8.64
CA MET A 179 3.72 6.89 7.79
C MET A 179 3.94 5.39 7.62
N VAL A 180 4.34 5.00 6.42
CA VAL A 180 4.79 3.66 6.07
C VAL A 180 6.10 3.74 5.30
N ALA A 181 6.99 2.78 5.53
CA ALA A 181 8.27 2.69 4.87
C ALA A 181 8.53 1.28 4.34
N LEU A 182 8.87 1.20 3.06
CA LEU A 182 9.15 -0.01 2.29
C LEU A 182 10.65 -0.14 2.03
N GLN A 183 11.15 -1.37 2.01
CA GLN A 183 12.44 -1.73 1.43
C GLN A 183 12.22 -2.41 0.08
N ARG A 184 12.91 -1.91 -0.95
CA ARG A 184 13.04 -2.47 -2.30
C ARG A 184 14.47 -2.94 -2.55
N GLY A 185 14.60 -4.04 -3.30
CA GLY A 185 15.88 -4.56 -3.80
C GLY A 185 16.43 -5.78 -3.04
N GLY A 186 17.28 -6.55 -3.72
CA GLY A 186 17.93 -7.77 -3.19
C GLY A 186 17.37 -9.11 -3.67
N GLY A 187 16.72 -9.15 -4.84
CA GLY A 187 16.13 -10.39 -5.37
C GLY A 187 14.90 -10.88 -4.56
N GLN A 188 14.31 -10.02 -3.75
CA GLN A 188 13.14 -10.29 -2.91
C GLN A 188 12.01 -9.30 -3.20
N ILE A 189 10.80 -9.70 -2.82
CA ILE A 189 9.58 -8.89 -2.89
C ILE A 189 9.76 -7.66 -1.99
N ASP A 190 9.32 -6.51 -2.50
CA ASP A 190 9.15 -5.27 -1.77
C ASP A 190 8.47 -5.52 -0.41
N ALA A 191 9.07 -5.05 0.69
CA ALA A 191 8.59 -5.35 2.03
C ALA A 191 8.42 -4.10 2.90
N LEU A 192 7.29 -4.00 3.58
CA LEU A 192 7.06 -2.99 4.60
C LEU A 192 7.99 -3.23 5.80
N VAL A 193 8.85 -2.27 6.09
CA VAL A 193 9.90 -2.36 7.12
C VAL A 193 9.74 -1.34 8.26
N GLY A 194 8.91 -0.31 8.06
CA GLY A 194 8.65 0.72 9.06
C GLY A 194 7.23 1.26 8.97
N GLU A 195 6.68 1.64 10.11
CA GLU A 195 5.40 2.34 10.20
C GLU A 195 5.38 3.26 11.43
N ALA A 196 4.62 4.35 11.36
CA ALA A 196 4.34 5.23 12.50
C ALA A 196 2.98 5.90 12.34
N ASP A 197 2.47 6.39 13.46
CA ASP A 197 1.42 7.40 13.51
C ASP A 197 1.97 8.56 14.35
N PHE A 198 1.94 9.78 13.80
CA PHE A 198 2.47 10.97 14.45
C PHE A 198 1.41 11.78 15.19
N GLY A 199 0.14 11.34 15.17
CA GLY A 199 -0.93 11.88 16.01
C GLY A 199 -1.15 13.39 15.86
N GLY A 200 -0.91 13.95 14.67
CA GLY A 200 -1.08 15.37 14.39
C GLY A 200 0.10 16.26 14.80
N SER A 201 1.24 15.68 15.20
CA SER A 201 2.43 16.46 15.51
C SER A 201 2.85 17.33 14.32
N LYS A 202 3.04 18.63 14.51
CA LYS A 202 3.47 19.53 13.42
C LYS A 202 4.93 19.38 13.03
N LYS A 203 5.76 18.84 13.94
CA LYS A 203 7.19 18.64 13.73
C LYS A 203 7.61 17.33 14.37
N VAL A 204 8.39 16.53 13.64
CA VAL A 204 8.99 15.30 14.14
C VAL A 204 10.47 15.33 13.83
N PHE A 205 11.30 15.10 14.86
CA PHE A 205 12.73 14.86 14.74
C PHE A 205 13.09 13.69 15.64
N LYS A 206 13.32 12.50 15.06
CA LYS A 206 13.63 11.30 15.85
C LYS A 206 14.37 10.23 15.05
N THR A 207 14.98 9.30 15.77
CA THR A 207 15.48 8.06 15.19
C THR A 207 14.40 6.98 15.27
N MET A 208 14.20 6.23 14.19
CA MET A 208 13.29 5.09 14.13
C MET A 208 14.01 3.83 13.67
N ARG A 209 13.70 2.72 14.32
CA ARG A 209 14.21 1.39 13.96
C ARG A 209 13.26 0.73 12.96
N PHE A 210 13.78 0.35 11.81
CA PHE A 210 13.07 -0.43 10.80
C PHE A 210 13.56 -1.87 10.81
N THR A 211 12.65 -2.81 10.55
CA THR A 211 12.95 -4.25 10.58
C THR A 211 12.79 -4.85 9.20
N CYS A 212 13.90 -5.32 8.63
CA CYS A 212 13.95 -6.02 7.37
C CYS A 212 13.35 -7.43 7.51
N PRO A 213 12.63 -7.93 6.50
CA PRO A 213 12.00 -9.26 6.56
C PRO A 213 13.03 -10.38 6.73
N ARG A 214 14.22 -10.20 6.14
CA ARG A 214 15.34 -11.14 6.18
C ARG A 214 16.64 -10.41 6.51
N PRO A 215 17.68 -11.14 7.00
CA PRO A 215 19.02 -10.59 7.14
C PRO A 215 19.53 -9.99 5.84
N LEU A 216 20.18 -8.83 5.95
CA LEU A 216 20.76 -8.11 4.83
C LEU A 216 22.00 -8.86 4.28
N VAL A 217 22.14 -8.87 2.96
CA VAL A 217 23.22 -9.58 2.27
C VAL A 217 24.32 -8.60 1.86
N ALA A 218 25.59 -8.94 2.08
CA ALA A 218 26.72 -8.09 1.70
C ALA A 218 26.63 -7.66 0.23
N GLY A 219 26.84 -6.38 -0.03
CA GLY A 219 26.78 -5.81 -1.38
C GLY A 219 25.37 -5.60 -1.95
N GLN A 220 24.31 -6.02 -1.25
CA GLN A 220 22.93 -5.80 -1.66
C GLN A 220 22.63 -4.30 -1.83
N PRO A 221 22.11 -3.86 -2.99
CA PRO A 221 21.57 -2.52 -3.13
C PRO A 221 20.28 -2.41 -2.32
N LEU A 222 20.15 -1.32 -1.58
CA LEU A 222 18.97 -1.02 -0.78
C LEU A 222 18.33 0.27 -1.26
N VAL A 223 17.04 0.20 -1.55
CA VAL A 223 16.20 1.36 -1.80
C VAL A 223 15.12 1.36 -0.73
N TYR A 224 15.01 2.44 0.03
CA TYR A 224 13.92 2.62 0.96
C TYR A 224 13.00 3.73 0.46
N VAL A 225 11.70 3.47 0.52
CA VAL A 225 10.66 4.42 0.12
C VAL A 225 9.78 4.66 1.34
N MET A 226 9.57 5.92 1.70
CA MET A 226 8.69 6.32 2.80
C MET A 226 7.54 7.14 2.25
N ASN A 227 6.31 6.73 2.56
CA ASN A 227 5.10 7.51 2.33
C ASN A 227 4.61 8.08 3.66
N LEU A 228 4.23 9.36 3.65
CA LEU A 228 3.75 10.11 4.81
C LEU A 228 2.49 10.87 4.41
N ILE A 229 1.40 10.66 5.14
CA ILE A 229 0.17 11.43 4.96
C ILE A 229 0.01 12.38 6.14
N ASP A 230 -0.38 13.62 5.89
CA ASP A 230 -0.81 14.54 6.94
C ASP A 230 -2.25 14.26 7.41
N LEU A 231 -2.77 15.06 8.34
CA LEU A 231 -4.14 14.89 8.83
C LEU A 231 -5.23 15.25 7.81
N ASN A 232 -4.88 15.95 6.72
CA ASN A 232 -5.81 16.39 5.69
C ASN A 232 -5.71 15.54 4.40
N GLY A 233 -4.97 14.43 4.47
CA GLY A 233 -4.84 13.48 3.38
C GLY A 233 -3.88 13.88 2.27
N ASN A 234 -3.02 14.88 2.47
CA ASN A 234 -1.95 15.16 1.52
C ASN A 234 -0.79 14.18 1.73
N LEU A 235 -0.35 13.56 0.63
CA LEU A 235 0.73 12.58 0.62
C LEU A 235 2.06 13.24 0.24
N ALA A 236 3.11 12.92 0.99
CA ALA A 236 4.50 13.13 0.60
C ALA A 236 5.26 11.80 0.55
N GLN A 237 6.29 11.74 -0.30
CA GLN A 237 7.17 10.58 -0.41
C GLN A 237 8.63 11.01 -0.32
N ALA A 238 9.46 10.18 0.31
CA ALA A 238 10.91 10.30 0.26
C ALA A 238 11.55 8.95 -0.09
N VAL A 239 12.71 9.03 -0.74
CA VAL A 239 13.51 7.85 -1.11
C VAL A 239 14.92 8.02 -0.58
N THR A 240 15.48 6.94 -0.05
CA THR A 240 16.91 6.89 0.25
C THR A 240 17.53 5.63 -0.31
N ASN A 241 18.74 5.76 -0.82
CA ASN A 241 19.50 4.67 -1.42
C ASN A 241 20.69 4.36 -0.53
N SER A 242 21.01 3.09 -0.41
CA SER A 242 22.17 2.60 0.33
C SER A 242 22.69 1.31 -0.29
N LYS A 243 23.80 0.81 0.24
CA LYS A 243 24.36 -0.48 -0.10
C LYS A 243 24.81 -1.15 1.19
N VAL A 244 24.52 -2.44 1.33
CA VAL A 244 24.93 -3.23 2.49
C VAL A 244 26.44 -3.38 2.46
N LEU A 245 27.10 -2.90 3.51
CA LEU A 245 28.52 -3.12 3.75
C LEU A 245 28.77 -4.57 4.19
N PRO A 246 29.99 -5.09 3.99
CA PRO A 246 30.40 -6.38 4.52
C PRO A 246 30.11 -6.53 6.03
#